data_AF-A0A5T1UWE9-F1
#
_entry.id   AF-A0A5T1UWE9-F1
#
_cell.length_a   1.000
_cell.length_b   1.000
_cell.length_c   1.000
_cell.angle_alpha   90.00
_cell.angle_beta   90.00
_cell.angle_gamma   90.00
#
_symmetry.space_group_name_H-M   'P 1'
#
loop_
_entity.id
_entity.type
_entity.pdbx_description
1 polymer ?
#
loop_
_entity_poly.entity_id
_entity_poly.type
_entity_poly.pdbx_seq_one_letter_code
_entity_poly.pdbx_strand_id
1 'polypeptide(L)'
;MNLKNINFRNYNQYNRNFFLKNGKKRNFGNIYKVDIVLSLLQNLRNRSYHWENILKTTEKNSKHYPRLTTKIENVYIGINPQKIELFLDDLIKTFDERILKYCQD
;
A
#
# COMPACT_ATOMS: atom_id res chain seq x y z
N MET A 1 -10.77 -10.35 5.24
CA MET A 1 -9.69 -9.47 5.74
C MET A 1 -10.28 -8.15 6.22
N ASN A 2 -10.05 -7.78 7.48
CA ASN A 2 -10.53 -6.53 8.06
C ASN A 2 -9.40 -5.51 8.13
N LEU A 3 -9.44 -4.52 7.24
CA LEU A 3 -8.41 -3.49 7.06
C LEU A 3 -8.84 -2.12 7.57
N LYS A 4 -9.84 -2.06 8.47
CA LYS A 4 -10.32 -0.78 9.01
C LYS A 4 -9.19 0.09 9.56
N ASN A 5 -8.18 -0.53 10.19
CA ASN A 5 -7.06 0.18 10.83
C ASN A 5 -5.90 0.51 9.89
N ILE A 6 -5.86 -0.03 8.67
CA ILE A 6 -4.80 0.30 7.71
C ILE A 6 -4.92 1.77 7.30
N ASN A 7 -3.82 2.51 7.43
CA ASN A 7 -3.70 3.90 7.01
C ASN A 7 -2.63 4.01 5.92
N PHE A 8 -3.05 4.22 4.67
CA PHE A 8 -2.12 4.23 3.55
C PHE A 8 -1.07 5.34 3.60
N ARG A 9 -1.29 6.40 4.38
CA ARG A 9 -0.29 7.47 4.60
C ARG A 9 0.95 6.97 5.34
N ASN A 10 0.83 5.88 6.10
CA ASN A 10 1.97 5.26 6.78
C ASN A 10 3.01 4.71 5.79
N TYR A 11 2.58 4.34 4.58
CA TYR A 11 3.42 3.70 3.58
C TYR A 11 3.96 4.67 2.52
N ASN A 12 3.34 5.83 2.35
CA ASN A 12 3.87 6.94 1.56
C ASN A 12 3.18 8.26 1.93
N GLN A 13 3.95 9.33 2.09
CA GLN A 13 3.44 10.66 2.48
C GLN A 13 2.40 11.25 1.51
N TYR A 14 2.43 10.86 0.24
CA TYR A 14 1.52 11.37 -0.79
C TYR A 14 0.23 10.55 -0.93
N ASN A 15 0.13 9.42 -0.23
CA ASN A 15 -1.08 8.61 -0.22
C ASN A 15 -2.24 9.33 0.48
N ARG A 16 -3.46 8.84 0.21
CA ARG A 16 -4.69 9.30 0.83
C ARG A 16 -5.52 8.10 1.26
N ASN A 17 -6.43 8.28 2.22
CA ASN A 17 -7.38 7.25 2.63
C ASN A 17 -8.80 7.53 2.12
N PHE A 18 -8.88 8.25 1.01
CA PHE A 18 -10.15 8.71 0.45
C PHE A 18 -9.99 8.97 -1.05
N PHE A 19 -11.13 8.97 -1.73
CA PHE A 19 -11.29 9.43 -3.10
C PHE A 19 -12.34 10.54 -3.17
N LEU A 20 -12.38 11.23 -4.31
CA LEU A 20 -13.41 12.22 -4.61
C LEU A 20 -14.40 11.61 -5.58
N LYS A 21 -15.68 11.57 -5.21
CA LYS A 21 -16.78 11.18 -6.10
C LYS A 21 -17.72 12.36 -6.23
N ASN A 22 -17.85 12.90 -7.44
CA ASN A 22 -18.63 14.10 -7.73
C ASN A 22 -18.25 15.29 -6.81
N GLY A 23 -16.94 15.53 -6.66
CA GLY A 23 -16.39 16.58 -5.79
C GLY A 23 -16.48 16.31 -4.28
N LYS A 24 -17.21 15.27 -3.85
CA LYS A 24 -17.37 14.93 -2.43
C LYS A 24 -16.33 13.89 -1.99
N LYS A 25 -15.68 14.16 -0.86
CA LYS A 25 -14.72 13.26 -0.22
C LYS A 25 -15.42 12.03 0.36
N ARG A 26 -14.92 10.84 0.01
CA ARG A 26 -15.36 9.55 0.56
C ARG A 26 -14.15 8.75 1.02
N ASN A 27 -14.13 8.37 2.29
CA ASN A 27 -13.05 7.54 2.83
C ASN A 27 -13.10 6.14 2.21
N PHE A 28 -11.94 5.48 2.09
CA PHE A 28 -11.88 4.08 1.69
C PHE A 28 -12.51 3.20 2.77
N GLY A 29 -13.66 2.62 2.45
CA GLY A 29 -14.25 1.54 3.23
C GLY A 29 -13.43 0.25 3.11
N ASN A 30 -13.80 -0.78 3.88
CA ASN A 30 -13.04 -2.04 3.93
C ASN A 30 -12.87 -2.68 2.54
N ILE A 31 -13.91 -2.69 1.72
CA ILE A 31 -13.88 -3.28 0.36
C ILE A 31 -12.78 -2.61 -0.48
N TYR A 32 -12.81 -1.28 -0.60
CA TYR A 32 -11.77 -0.52 -1.31
C TYR A 32 -10.38 -0.77 -0.75
N LYS A 33 -10.23 -0.84 0.58
CA LYS A 33 -8.94 -1.14 1.20
C LYS A 33 -8.43 -2.53 0.82
N VAL A 34 -9.32 -3.54 0.78
CA VAL A 34 -8.97 -4.91 0.39
C VAL A 34 -8.52 -4.92 -1.07
N ASP A 35 -9.24 -4.26 -1.97
CA ASP A 35 -8.87 -4.18 -3.39
C ASP A 35 -7.51 -3.52 -3.60
N ILE A 36 -7.25 -2.41 -2.89
CA ILE A 36 -5.95 -1.71 -2.90
C ILE A 36 -4.84 -2.66 -2.44
N VAL A 37 -5.02 -3.33 -1.30
CA VAL A 37 -3.99 -4.21 -0.72
C VAL A 37 -3.72 -5.40 -1.64
N LEU A 38 -4.76 -6.06 -2.17
CA LEU A 38 -4.59 -7.19 -3.09
C LEU A 38 -3.83 -6.78 -4.36
N SER A 39 -4.16 -5.62 -4.93
CA SER A 39 -3.45 -5.09 -6.09
C SER A 39 -1.98 -4.77 -5.78
N LEU A 40 -1.70 -4.19 -4.61
CA LEU A 40 -0.32 -3.91 -4.17
C LEU A 40 0.48 -5.20 -3.94
N LEU A 41 -0.12 -6.23 -3.32
CA LEU A 41 0.52 -7.53 -3.13
C LEU A 41 0.81 -8.22 -4.46
N GLN A 42 -0.12 -8.17 -5.41
CA GLN A 42 0.10 -8.70 -6.76
C GLN A 42 1.28 -7.99 -7.43
N ASN A 43 1.34 -6.66 -7.34
CA ASN A 43 2.44 -5.87 -7.89
C ASN A 43 3.77 -6.14 -7.18
N LEU A 44 3.75 -6.34 -5.86
CA LEU A 44 4.93 -6.71 -5.08
C LEU A 44 5.45 -8.09 -5.51
N ARG A 45 4.58 -9.11 -5.54
CA ARG A 45 4.90 -10.47 -6.01
C ARG A 45 5.56 -10.43 -7.39
N ASN A 46 4.96 -9.71 -8.35
CA ASN A 46 5.48 -9.64 -9.71
C ASN A 46 6.86 -8.97 -9.78
N ARG A 47 7.13 -8.01 -8.89
CA ARG A 47 8.42 -7.33 -8.80
C ARG A 47 9.46 -8.10 -8.00
N SER A 48 9.08 -9.04 -7.14
CA SER A 48 10.02 -9.91 -6.41
C SER A 48 10.88 -10.78 -7.33
N TYR A 49 10.41 -11.08 -8.55
CA TYR A 49 11.22 -11.76 -9.57
C TYR A 49 12.39 -10.91 -10.09
N HIS A 50 12.28 -9.58 -9.94
CA HIS A 50 13.30 -8.60 -10.31
C HIS A 50 13.42 -7.58 -9.18
N TRP A 51 13.94 -8.05 -8.05
CA TRP A 51 13.90 -7.35 -6.77
C TRP A 51 14.44 -5.92 -6.84
N GLU A 52 15.36 -5.61 -7.75
CA GLU A 52 15.87 -4.25 -7.97
C GLU A 52 14.77 -3.28 -8.40
N ASN A 53 13.72 -3.78 -9.06
CA ASN A 53 12.55 -3.00 -9.46
C ASN A 53 11.60 -2.68 -8.31
N ILE A 54 11.72 -3.37 -7.17
CA ILE A 54 10.97 -3.04 -5.95
C ILE A 54 11.45 -1.70 -5.38
N LEU A 55 12.77 -1.45 -5.44
CA LEU A 55 13.40 -0.27 -4.86
C LEU A 55 13.26 0.99 -5.74
N LYS A 56 12.80 0.85 -6.98
CA LYS A 56 12.72 1.96 -7.93
C LYS A 56 11.64 2.96 -7.54
N THR A 57 11.99 4.23 -7.62
CA THR A 57 11.07 5.36 -7.57
C THR A 57 10.99 6.04 -8.94
N THR A 58 10.10 7.00 -9.08
CA THR A 58 10.02 7.90 -10.22
C THR A 58 9.88 9.32 -9.71
N GLU A 59 10.51 10.27 -10.39
CA GLU A 59 10.39 11.69 -10.06
C GLU A 59 9.37 12.37 -10.98
N LYS A 60 8.50 13.22 -10.41
CA LYS A 60 7.61 14.10 -11.15
C LYS A 60 7.37 15.37 -10.35
N ASN A 61 7.59 16.53 -10.96
CA ASN A 61 7.46 17.85 -10.31
C ASN A 61 8.25 17.92 -9.00
N SER A 62 9.52 17.47 -9.02
CA SER A 62 10.42 17.41 -7.85
C SER A 62 9.91 16.56 -6.68
N LYS A 63 9.00 15.61 -6.95
CA LYS A 63 8.48 14.66 -5.97
C LYS A 63 8.80 13.24 -6.40
N HIS A 64 9.28 12.43 -5.47
CA HIS A 64 9.53 11.01 -5.68
C HIS A 64 8.31 10.18 -5.32
N TYR A 65 7.91 9.31 -6.26
CA TYR A 65 6.82 8.36 -6.11
C TYR A 65 7.34 6.93 -6.23
N PRO A 66 6.86 5.99 -5.42
CA PRO A 66 7.25 4.59 -5.55
C PRO A 66 6.73 4.00 -6.86
N ARG A 67 7.45 3.03 -7.43
CA ARG A 67 6.92 2.24 -8.56
C ARG A 67 5.99 1.11 -8.12
N LEU A 68 6.03 0.71 -6.85
CA LEU A 68 5.05 -0.17 -6.24
C LEU A 68 3.79 0.64 -5.93
N THR A 69 2.89 0.74 -6.91
CA THR A 69 1.66 1.52 -6.85
C THR A 69 0.46 0.74 -7.38
N THR A 70 -0.73 1.18 -7.01
CA THR A 70 -2.01 0.80 -7.62
C THR A 70 -2.87 2.05 -7.82
N LYS A 71 -3.94 1.94 -8.62
CA LYS A 71 -4.89 3.01 -8.88
C LYS A 71 -6.31 2.50 -8.64
N ILE A 72 -7.06 3.23 -7.80
CA ILE A 72 -8.48 2.96 -7.54
C ILE A 72 -9.23 4.28 -7.46
N GLU A 73 -10.41 4.38 -8.07
CA GLU A 73 -11.25 5.60 -8.04
C GLU A 73 -10.45 6.88 -8.38
N ASN A 74 -9.55 6.80 -9.37
CA ASN A 74 -8.61 7.85 -9.78
C ASN A 74 -7.58 8.33 -8.73
N VAL A 75 -7.40 7.58 -7.65
CA VAL A 75 -6.37 7.83 -6.64
C VAL A 75 -5.25 6.81 -6.79
N TYR A 76 -4.02 7.30 -6.85
CA TYR A 76 -2.83 6.45 -6.78
C TYR A 76 -2.46 6.21 -5.32
N ILE A 77 -2.22 4.94 -4.98
CA ILE A 77 -1.72 4.51 -3.68
C ILE A 77 -0.44 3.74 -3.92
N GLY A 78 0.64 4.11 -3.22
CA GLY A 78 1.94 3.45 -3.38
C GLY A 78 2.62 3.14 -2.07
N ILE A 79 3.52 2.16 -2.10
CA ILE A 79 4.33 1.79 -0.95
C ILE A 79 5.75 2.27 -1.21
N ASN A 80 6.24 3.18 -0.37
CA ASN A 80 7.64 3.59 -0.40
C ASN A 80 8.53 2.35 -0.19
N PRO A 81 9.59 2.11 -0.99
CA PRO A 81 10.47 0.96 -0.80
C PRO A 81 10.91 0.70 0.65
N GLN A 82 11.26 1.75 1.39
CA GLN A 82 11.68 1.64 2.81
C GLN A 82 10.53 1.36 3.79
N LYS A 83 9.30 1.18 3.30
CA LYS A 83 8.09 0.92 4.10
C LYS A 83 7.39 -0.38 3.69
N ILE A 84 8.02 -1.22 2.87
CA ILE A 84 7.45 -2.50 2.42
C ILE A 84 7.30 -3.46 3.60
N GLU A 85 8.32 -3.61 4.43
CA GLU A 85 8.25 -4.46 5.63
C GLU A 85 7.13 -3.98 6.57
N LEU A 86 7.09 -2.68 6.89
CA LEU A 86 6.01 -2.10 7.69
C LEU A 86 4.62 -2.41 7.12
N PHE A 87 4.46 -2.33 5.80
CA PHE A 87 3.20 -2.67 5.13
C PHE A 87 2.83 -4.15 5.30
N LEU A 88 3.79 -5.06 5.14
CA LEU A 88 3.57 -6.49 5.31
C LEU A 88 3.30 -6.86 6.77
N ASP A 89 4.02 -6.26 7.72
CA ASP A 89 3.81 -6.46 9.15
C ASP A 89 2.40 -6.01 9.57
N ASP A 90 2.00 -4.81 9.16
CA ASP A 90 0.66 -4.28 9.43
C ASP A 90 -0.42 -5.20 8.84
N LEU A 91 -0.17 -5.79 7.66
CA LEU A 91 -1.08 -6.73 7.03
C LEU A 91 -1.19 -8.04 7.81
N ILE A 92 -0.07 -8.64 8.21
CA ILE A 92 -0.04 -9.87 9.02
C ILE A 92 -0.80 -9.65 10.33
N LYS A 93 -0.57 -8.51 10.99
CA LYS A 93 -1.28 -8.12 12.23
C LYS A 93 -2.80 -8.02 12.05
N THR A 94 -3.31 -7.79 10.82
CA THR A 94 -4.76 -7.80 10.59
C THR A 94 -5.39 -9.19 10.65
N PHE A 95 -4.58 -10.24 10.51
CA PHE A 95 -5.01 -11.63 10.72
C PHE A 95 -4.79 -12.03 12.16
N ASP A 96 -3.54 -11.90 12.64
CA ASP A 96 -3.15 -12.18 14.02
C ASP A 96 -1.74 -11.64 14.27
N GLU A 97 -1.56 -10.83 15.32
CA GLU A 97 -0.25 -10.28 15.70
C GLU A 97 0.76 -11.37 16.08
N ARG A 98 0.29 -12.52 16.59
CA ARG A 98 1.16 -13.64 16.97
C ARG A 98 1.86 -14.26 15.77
N ILE A 99 1.28 -14.16 14.56
CA ILE A 99 1.91 -14.67 13.33
C ILE A 99 3.21 -13.93 13.05
N LEU A 100 3.29 -12.65 13.39
CA LEU A 100 4.48 -11.84 13.15
C LEU A 100 5.72 -12.41 13.85
N LYS A 101 5.54 -13.04 15.02
CA LYS A 101 6.63 -13.67 15.78
C LYS A 101 7.30 -14.80 15.01
N TYR A 102 6.54 -15.53 14.18
CA TYR A 102 7.05 -16.62 13.34
C TYR A 102 7.76 -16.14 12.07
N CYS A 103 7.72 -14.84 11.76
CA CYS A 103 8.35 -14.27 10.58
C CYS A 103 9.69 -13.57 10.89
N GLN A 104 10.10 -13.54 12.16
CA GLN A 104 11.30 -12.83 12.65
C GLN A 104 12.44 -13.76 13.06
N ASP A 105 12.24 -15.07 12.89
CA ASP A 105 13.23 -16.15 13.05
C ASP A 105 13.89 -16.49 11.69
#